data_AF-A0A1F7LGY2-F1
#
_entry.id   AF-A0A1F7LGY2-F1
#
_cell.length_a   1.000
_cell.length_b   1.000
_cell.length_c   1.000
_cell.angle_alpha   90.00
_cell.angle_beta   90.00
_cell.angle_gamma   90.00
#
_symmetry.space_group_name_H-M   'P 1'
#
loop_
_entity.id
_entity.type
_entity.pdbx_description
1 polymer ?
#
loop_
_entity_poly.entity_id
_entity_poly.type
_entity_poly.pdbx_seq_one_letter_code
_entity_poly.pdbx_strand_id
1 'polypeptide(L)'
;MMNARAALKTKTFNGKPVQYHGVTFDGTPRVVFWGDFFEPFMYDAARQSLEWVIQACYDRHLDASEYLSETTALLDVLVAKTYEEMARTDQLLRGSGYPDSVAPVQVAHKVEAMKKRIADLAVALTHRGRSASPDQEILNLRPGLWGVSIDLKALWRRWFKRSI
;
A
#
# COMPACT_ATOMS: atom_id res chain seq x y z
N MET A 1 -22.53 -0.80 19.19
CA MET A 1 -22.73 0.21 18.12
C MET A 1 -21.39 0.46 17.45
N MET A 2 -21.30 0.76 16.13
CA MET A 2 -20.09 1.43 15.64
C MET A 2 -19.99 2.72 16.45
N ASN A 3 -18.93 2.89 17.26
CA ASN A 3 -18.74 4.09 18.09
C ASN A 3 -18.44 5.36 17.26
N ALA A 4 -18.58 5.30 15.94
CA ALA A 4 -18.58 6.46 15.08
C ALA A 4 -19.97 7.13 15.13
N ARG A 5 -20.10 8.24 15.86
CA ARG A 5 -21.28 9.12 15.83
C ARG A 5 -21.63 9.60 14.40
N ALA A 6 -20.67 9.58 13.48
CA ALA A 6 -20.83 9.94 12.08
C ALA A 6 -20.88 8.69 11.19
N ALA A 7 -21.68 8.74 10.11
CA ALA A 7 -21.71 7.69 9.10
C ALA A 7 -20.32 7.52 8.45
N LEU A 8 -19.85 6.28 8.32
CA LEU A 8 -18.66 6.00 7.52
C LEU A 8 -19.02 6.13 6.05
N LYS A 9 -18.27 6.93 5.31
CA LYS A 9 -18.36 7.03 3.84
C LYS A 9 -16.96 7.06 3.25
N THR A 10 -16.63 6.04 2.48
CA THR A 10 -15.31 5.91 1.82
C THR A 10 -15.45 5.15 0.50
N LYS A 11 -14.32 4.87 -0.16
CA LYS A 11 -14.23 4.05 -1.36
C LYS A 11 -13.15 2.99 -1.19
N THR A 12 -13.35 1.81 -1.78
CA THR A 12 -12.31 0.80 -1.95
C THR A 12 -11.21 1.32 -2.87
N PHE A 13 -10.08 0.61 -2.96
CA PHE A 13 -9.02 0.88 -3.95
C PHE A 13 -9.56 1.09 -5.38
N ASN A 14 -10.50 0.24 -5.81
CA ASN A 14 -11.10 0.32 -7.15
C ASN A 14 -12.22 1.38 -7.27
N GLY A 15 -12.35 2.30 -6.31
CA GLY A 15 -13.36 3.37 -6.33
C GLY A 15 -14.78 2.96 -5.96
N LYS A 16 -15.06 1.67 -5.67
CA LYS A 16 -16.39 1.22 -5.22
C LYS A 16 -16.74 1.86 -3.88
N PRO A 17 -17.95 2.42 -3.71
CA PRO A 17 -18.34 3.08 -2.47
C PRO A 17 -18.53 2.08 -1.32
N VAL A 18 -18.07 2.44 -0.12
CA VAL A 18 -18.32 1.73 1.14
C VAL A 18 -18.98 2.70 2.11
N GLN A 19 -20.18 2.38 2.56
CA GLN A 19 -20.97 3.25 3.43
C GLN A 19 -21.63 2.44 4.54
N TYR A 20 -21.48 2.91 5.78
CA TYR A 20 -22.12 2.31 6.96
C TYR A 20 -22.73 3.40 7.83
N HIS A 21 -23.97 3.19 8.25
CA HIS A 21 -24.70 4.08 9.15
C HIS A 21 -25.62 3.26 10.07
N GLY A 22 -25.62 3.56 11.36
CA GLY A 22 -26.50 2.91 12.33
C GLY A 22 -26.23 1.42 12.59
N VAL A 23 -25.12 0.85 12.07
CA VAL A 23 -24.77 -0.57 12.24
C VAL A 23 -23.64 -0.77 13.25
N THR A 24 -23.55 -1.96 13.83
CA THR A 24 -22.40 -2.39 14.64
C THR A 24 -21.23 -2.82 13.76
N PHE A 25 -20.01 -2.78 14.30
CA PHE A 25 -18.86 -3.38 13.62
C PHE A 25 -18.88 -4.90 13.81
N ASP A 26 -19.80 -5.55 13.09
CA ASP A 26 -19.98 -7.00 13.07
C ASP A 26 -20.57 -7.41 11.71
N GLY A 27 -20.45 -8.68 11.32
CA GLY A 27 -20.93 -9.18 10.03
C GLY A 27 -20.26 -8.48 8.83
N THR A 28 -21.04 -7.96 7.88
CA THR A 28 -20.57 -7.38 6.62
C THR A 28 -19.50 -6.27 6.79
N PRO A 29 -19.67 -5.27 7.68
CA PRO A 29 -18.61 -4.31 8.01
C PRO A 29 -17.25 -4.93 8.30
N ARG A 30 -17.22 -6.00 9.10
CA ARG A 30 -16.00 -6.68 9.49
C ARG A 30 -15.42 -7.54 8.36
N VAL A 31 -16.28 -8.18 7.57
CA VAL A 31 -15.88 -8.92 6.36
C VAL A 31 -15.20 -7.99 5.35
N VAL A 32 -15.77 -6.80 5.11
CA VAL A 32 -15.16 -5.81 4.21
C VAL A 32 -13.84 -5.31 4.75
N PHE A 33 -13.74 -5.03 6.05
CA PHE A 33 -12.51 -4.56 6.70
C PHE A 33 -11.33 -5.55 6.55
N TRP A 34 -11.57 -6.85 6.74
CA TRP A 34 -10.55 -7.91 6.66
C TRP A 34 -10.34 -8.53 5.28
N GLY A 35 -11.25 -8.25 4.34
CA GLY A 35 -11.15 -8.66 2.93
C GLY A 35 -10.31 -7.67 2.12
N ASP A 36 -10.78 -7.33 0.93
CA ASP A 36 -10.01 -6.56 -0.06
C ASP A 36 -9.97 -5.04 0.17
N PHE A 37 -10.29 -4.57 1.38
CA PHE A 37 -10.32 -3.12 1.62
C PHE A 37 -8.91 -2.51 1.67
N PHE A 38 -8.01 -3.04 2.51
CA PHE A 38 -6.66 -2.49 2.72
C PHE A 38 -5.58 -3.14 1.85
N GLU A 39 -5.68 -4.45 1.59
CA GLU A 39 -4.63 -5.22 0.92
C GLU A 39 -4.21 -4.65 -0.45
N PRO A 40 -5.14 -4.17 -1.31
CA PRO A 40 -4.76 -3.57 -2.59
C PRO A 40 -3.94 -2.28 -2.45
N PHE A 41 -4.22 -1.44 -1.44
CA PHE A 41 -3.44 -0.23 -1.20
C PHE A 41 -2.01 -0.55 -0.74
N MET A 42 -1.86 -1.53 0.15
CA MET A 42 -0.53 -1.96 0.61
C MET A 42 0.31 -2.50 -0.54
N TYR A 43 -0.30 -3.34 -1.39
CA TYR A 43 0.39 -3.93 -2.54
C TYR A 43 0.79 -2.89 -3.59
N ASP A 44 -0.10 -1.95 -3.88
CA ASP A 44 0.18 -0.86 -4.82
C ASP A 44 1.28 0.08 -4.30
N ALA A 45 1.25 0.43 -3.01
CA ALA A 45 2.31 1.20 -2.38
C ALA A 45 3.67 0.49 -2.46
N ALA A 46 3.71 -0.81 -2.14
CA ALA A 46 4.93 -1.63 -2.26
C ALA A 46 5.47 -1.64 -3.70
N ARG A 47 4.58 -1.81 -4.69
CA ARG A 47 4.95 -1.75 -6.11
C ARG A 47 5.58 -0.41 -6.48
N GLN A 48 4.92 0.69 -6.14
CA GLN A 48 5.41 2.03 -6.45
C GLN A 48 6.77 2.29 -5.80
N SER A 49 6.97 1.84 -4.54
CA SER A 49 8.25 1.96 -3.85
C SER A 49 9.37 1.20 -4.56
N LEU A 50 9.13 -0.07 -4.94
CA LEU A 50 10.13 -0.89 -5.63
C LEU A 50 10.46 -0.34 -7.02
N GLU A 51 9.45 0.04 -7.81
CA GLU A 51 9.63 0.67 -9.13
C GLU A 51 10.41 1.98 -9.01
N TRP A 52 10.13 2.79 -7.99
CA TRP A 52 10.86 4.04 -7.74
C TRP A 52 12.33 3.79 -7.42
N VAL A 53 12.65 2.80 -6.58
CA VAL A 53 14.04 2.43 -6.24
C VAL A 53 14.81 1.95 -7.47
N ILE A 54 14.20 1.09 -8.29
CA ILE A 54 14.81 0.63 -9.54
C ILE A 54 15.12 1.80 -10.46
N GLN A 55 14.15 2.70 -10.66
CA GLN A 55 14.36 3.88 -11.51
C GLN A 55 15.44 4.80 -10.92
N ALA A 56 15.44 5.01 -9.61
CA ALA A 56 16.40 5.85 -8.91
C ALA A 56 17.84 5.31 -9.01
N CYS A 57 18.03 3.99 -8.96
CA CYS A 57 19.32 3.35 -9.17
C CYS A 57 19.75 3.44 -10.64
N TYR A 58 18.83 3.18 -11.57
CA TYR A 58 19.08 3.31 -13.01
C TYR A 58 19.55 4.71 -13.39
N ASP A 59 18.83 5.75 -12.95
CA ASP A 59 19.14 7.16 -13.23
C ASP A 59 20.52 7.60 -12.68
N ARG A 60 21.05 6.87 -11.70
CA ARG A 60 22.31 7.16 -11.01
C ARG A 60 23.43 6.17 -11.37
N HIS A 61 23.18 5.23 -12.28
CA HIS A 61 24.11 4.15 -12.63
C HIS A 61 24.57 3.32 -11.41
N LEU A 62 23.66 3.09 -10.46
CA LEU A 62 23.88 2.24 -9.30
C LEU A 62 23.32 0.83 -9.53
N ASP A 63 23.93 -0.18 -8.92
CA ASP A 63 23.31 -1.50 -8.82
C ASP A 63 22.08 -1.43 -7.89
N ALA A 64 20.93 -1.89 -8.37
CA ALA A 64 19.67 -1.85 -7.63
C ALA A 64 19.55 -2.97 -6.60
N SER A 65 20.41 -4.00 -6.64
CA SER A 65 20.27 -5.22 -5.84
C SER A 65 20.20 -4.96 -4.32
N GLU A 66 21.14 -4.18 -3.79
CA GLU A 66 21.23 -3.84 -2.37
C GLU A 66 20.04 -2.97 -1.92
N TYR A 67 19.72 -1.92 -2.68
CA TYR A 67 18.61 -1.00 -2.36
C TYR A 67 17.24 -1.68 -2.45
N LEU A 68 17.06 -2.62 -3.38
CA LEU A 68 15.86 -3.43 -3.48
C LEU A 68 15.71 -4.37 -2.28
N SER A 69 16.80 -4.98 -1.84
CA SER A 69 16.81 -5.82 -0.64
C SER A 69 16.43 -5.01 0.60
N GLU A 70 17.03 -3.84 0.80
CA GLU A 70 16.71 -2.95 1.92
C GLU A 70 15.25 -2.48 1.86
N THR A 71 14.78 -2.06 0.68
CA THR A 71 13.41 -1.60 0.49
C THR A 71 12.40 -2.71 0.79
N THR A 72 12.69 -3.94 0.36
CA THR A 72 11.85 -5.11 0.65
C THR A 72 11.79 -5.38 2.15
N ALA A 73 12.92 -5.31 2.87
CA ALA A 73 12.94 -5.48 4.33
C ALA A 73 12.14 -4.39 5.06
N LEU A 74 12.20 -3.13 4.60
CA LEU A 74 11.38 -2.04 5.16
C LEU A 74 9.88 -2.25 4.89
N LEU A 75 9.53 -2.74 3.69
CA LEU A 75 8.15 -3.08 3.34
C LEU A 75 7.63 -4.25 4.20
N ASP A 76 8.45 -5.24 4.52
CA ASP A 76 8.09 -6.33 5.43
C ASP A 76 7.70 -5.82 6.83
N VAL A 77 8.46 -4.85 7.35
CA VAL A 77 8.16 -4.19 8.63
C VAL A 77 6.85 -3.39 8.53
N LEU A 78 6.65 -2.64 7.44
CA LEU A 78 5.42 -1.88 7.21
C LEU A 78 4.19 -2.79 7.15
N VAL A 79 4.29 -3.91 6.44
CA VAL A 79 3.22 -4.92 6.34
C VAL A 79 2.87 -5.48 7.71
N ALA A 80 3.86 -5.90 8.48
CA ALA A 80 3.64 -6.44 9.83
C ALA A 80 2.90 -5.43 10.72
N LYS A 81 3.41 -4.20 10.81
CA LYS A 81 2.80 -3.13 11.61
C LYS A 81 1.38 -2.78 11.15
N THR A 82 1.14 -2.76 9.84
CA THR A 82 -0.18 -2.42 9.31
C THR A 82 -1.22 -3.46 9.72
N TYR A 83 -0.90 -4.76 9.63
CA TYR A 83 -1.80 -5.82 10.06
C TYR A 83 -1.99 -5.85 11.58
N GLU A 84 -0.96 -5.56 12.36
CA GLU A 84 -1.06 -5.42 13.83
C GLU A 84 -2.02 -4.28 14.21
N GLU A 85 -1.88 -3.10 13.59
CA GLU A 85 -2.79 -1.97 13.83
C GLU A 85 -4.21 -2.25 13.33
N MET A 86 -4.39 -3.00 12.23
CA MET A 86 -5.70 -3.49 11.81
C MET A 86 -6.32 -4.43 12.85
N ALA A 87 -5.54 -5.36 13.42
CA ALA A 87 -6.01 -6.27 14.46
C ALA A 87 -6.41 -5.52 15.72
N ARG A 88 -5.61 -4.53 16.12
CA ARG A 88 -5.92 -3.64 17.25
C ARG A 88 -7.17 -2.81 17.01
N THR A 89 -7.36 -2.31 15.79
CA THR A 89 -8.57 -1.57 15.40
C THR A 89 -9.81 -2.45 15.43
N ASP A 90 -9.75 -3.68 14.90
CA ASP A 90 -10.83 -4.68 14.99
C ASP A 90 -11.20 -4.95 16.46
N GLN A 91 -10.19 -5.18 17.29
CA GLN A 91 -10.34 -5.45 18.71
C GLN A 91 -11.03 -4.29 19.44
N LEU A 92 -10.59 -3.05 19.19
CA LEU A 92 -11.20 -1.85 19.75
C LEU A 92 -12.66 -1.68 19.33
N LEU A 93 -12.96 -1.88 18.04
CA LEU A 93 -14.30 -1.74 17.49
C LEU A 93 -15.27 -2.81 18.02
N ARG A 94 -14.79 -4.05 18.19
CA ARG A 94 -15.58 -5.15 18.77
C ARG A 94 -15.76 -5.01 20.28
N GLY A 95 -14.73 -4.57 20.99
CA GLY A 95 -14.75 -4.30 22.42
C GLY A 95 -15.47 -3.00 22.79
N SER A 96 -16.12 -2.32 21.83
CA SER A 96 -16.83 -1.05 22.04
C SER A 96 -15.99 0.02 22.73
N GLY A 97 -14.69 0.08 22.44
CA GLY A 97 -13.73 1.00 23.07
C GLY A 97 -12.83 0.34 24.13
N TYR A 98 -13.09 -0.90 24.51
CA TYR A 98 -12.30 -1.66 25.48
C TYR A 98 -11.61 -2.85 24.78
N PRO A 99 -10.42 -2.67 24.18
CA PRO A 99 -9.80 -3.70 23.36
C PRO A 99 -9.51 -4.99 24.15
N ASP A 100 -9.09 -4.88 25.41
CA ASP A 100 -8.74 -6.05 26.23
C ASP A 100 -9.95 -6.92 26.62
N SER A 101 -11.18 -6.49 26.31
CA SER A 101 -12.39 -7.28 26.51
C SER A 101 -12.60 -8.36 25.44
N VAL A 102 -11.84 -8.34 24.34
CA VAL A 102 -11.99 -9.23 23.19
C VAL A 102 -10.62 -9.70 22.71
N ALA A 103 -10.48 -10.97 22.29
CA ALA A 103 -9.23 -11.46 21.73
C ALA A 103 -8.90 -10.80 20.37
N PRO A 104 -7.63 -10.46 20.10
CA PRO A 104 -7.20 -9.92 18.81
C PRO A 104 -7.31 -10.97 17.69
N VAL A 105 -7.44 -10.49 16.46
CA VAL A 105 -7.38 -11.35 15.27
C VAL A 105 -5.93 -11.77 15.03
N GLN A 106 -5.71 -13.07 14.80
CA GLN A 106 -4.40 -13.59 14.45
C GLN A 106 -4.06 -13.24 13.00
N VAL A 107 -3.05 -12.39 12.81
CA VAL A 107 -2.68 -11.84 11.49
C VAL A 107 -1.42 -12.44 10.88
N ALA A 108 -0.71 -13.32 11.58
CA ALA A 108 0.57 -13.88 11.11
C ALA A 108 0.48 -14.46 9.67
N HIS A 109 -0.58 -15.21 9.36
CA HIS A 109 -0.78 -15.77 8.03
C HIS A 109 -0.97 -14.70 6.94
N LYS A 110 -1.66 -13.59 7.25
CA LYS A 110 -1.84 -12.45 6.32
C LYS A 110 -0.55 -11.67 6.12
N VAL A 111 0.22 -11.49 7.19
CA VAL A 111 1.55 -10.85 7.14
C VAL A 111 2.44 -11.66 6.19
N GLU A 112 2.59 -12.96 6.43
CA GLU A 112 3.47 -13.81 5.61
C GLU A 112 3.00 -13.91 4.16
N ALA A 113 1.69 -13.98 3.91
CA ALA A 113 1.14 -13.98 2.55
C ALA A 113 1.48 -12.68 1.79
N MET A 114 1.34 -11.51 2.44
CA MET A 114 1.64 -10.22 1.80
C MET A 114 3.15 -10.03 1.60
N LYS A 115 3.99 -10.39 2.58
CA LYS A 115 5.46 -10.36 2.42
C LYS A 115 5.90 -11.20 1.25
N LYS A 116 5.41 -12.45 1.15
CA LYS A 116 5.69 -13.32 0.00
C LYS A 116 5.30 -12.66 -1.32
N ARG A 117 4.10 -12.06 -1.38
CA ARG A 117 3.61 -11.38 -2.58
C ARG A 117 4.48 -10.18 -2.98
N ILE A 118 5.04 -9.45 -2.03
CA ILE A 118 5.98 -8.34 -2.26
C ILE A 118 7.35 -8.87 -2.70
N ALA A 119 7.85 -9.94 -2.09
CA ALA A 119 9.10 -10.58 -2.51
C ALA A 119 9.03 -11.10 -3.95
N ASP A 120 7.92 -11.78 -4.31
CA ASP A 120 7.67 -12.23 -5.69
C ASP A 120 7.65 -11.03 -6.66
N LEU A 121 7.09 -9.90 -6.24
CA LEU A 121 7.07 -8.65 -7.03
C LEU A 121 8.47 -8.06 -7.23
N ALA A 122 9.30 -8.02 -6.19
CA ALA A 122 10.67 -7.52 -6.27
C ALA A 122 11.51 -8.34 -7.27
N VAL A 123 11.36 -9.67 -7.25
CA VAL A 123 11.99 -10.57 -8.23
C VAL A 123 11.49 -10.27 -9.64
N ALA A 124 10.17 -10.16 -9.84
CA ALA A 124 9.58 -9.89 -11.15
C ALA A 124 10.06 -8.56 -11.75
N LEU A 125 10.15 -7.51 -10.93
CA LEU A 125 10.63 -6.19 -11.38
C LEU A 125 12.11 -6.22 -11.76
N THR A 126 12.93 -7.01 -11.06
CA THR A 126 14.36 -7.16 -11.35
C THR A 126 14.59 -7.86 -12.69
N HIS A 127 13.78 -8.88 -13.02
CA HIS A 127 13.84 -9.55 -14.33
C HIS A 127 13.40 -8.62 -15.48
N ARG A 128 12.42 -7.74 -15.23
CA ARG A 128 11.98 -6.73 -16.22
C ARG A 128 13.06 -5.71 -16.54
N GLY A 129 13.90 -5.35 -15.56
CA GLY A 129 15.02 -4.41 -15.76
C GLY A 129 16.22 -4.97 -16.54
N ARG A 130 16.33 -6.29 -16.72
CA ARG A 130 17.46 -6.94 -17.41
C ARG A 130 17.28 -7.12 -18.92
N SER A 131 16.11 -6.84 -19.50
CA SER A 131 15.84 -7.04 -20.93
C SER A 131 16.21 -5.86 -21.84
N ALA A 132 17.20 -5.05 -21.47
CA ALA A 132 17.73 -4.01 -22.36
C ALA A 132 19.28 -4.05 -22.35
N SER A 133 19.84 -4.86 -23.24
CA SER A 133 21.19 -4.65 -23.78
C SER A 133 21.04 -3.94 -25.14
N PRO A 134 21.96 -3.02 -25.48
CA PRO A 134 21.67 -1.81 -26.23
C PRO A 134 21.94 -2.01 -27.71
N ASP A 135 20.92 -1.98 -28.57
CA ASP A 135 21.10 -1.77 -30.02
C ASP A 135 19.77 -1.51 -30.76
N GLN A 136 18.82 -0.83 -30.13
CA GLN A 136 17.72 -0.21 -30.87
C GLN A 136 17.50 1.22 -30.41
N GLU A 137 18.36 2.12 -30.90
CA GLU A 137 17.94 3.46 -31.26
C GLU A 137 16.75 3.37 -32.22
N ILE A 138 15.52 3.50 -31.71
CA ILE A 138 14.41 4.00 -32.51
C ILE A 138 13.68 5.06 -31.68
N LEU A 139 14.13 6.30 -31.92
CA LEU A 139 13.38 7.56 -31.92
C LEU A 139 12.67 7.97 -30.61
N ASN A 140 13.35 8.84 -29.88
CA ASN A 140 12.73 9.89 -29.08
C ASN A 140 11.74 10.70 -29.94
N LEU A 141 10.50 10.83 -29.47
CA LEU A 141 9.68 12.03 -29.69
C LEU A 141 8.77 12.27 -28.47
N ARG A 142 9.15 13.29 -27.70
CA ARG A 142 8.32 14.05 -26.76
C ARG A 142 7.77 15.25 -27.55
N PRO A 143 6.45 15.52 -27.55
CA PRO A 143 5.99 16.76 -26.93
C PRO A 143 4.59 16.66 -26.29
N GLY A 144 4.39 17.43 -25.21
CA GLY A 144 3.08 17.74 -24.65
C GLY A 144 2.49 18.99 -25.28
N LEU A 145 1.16 19.10 -25.23
CA LEU A 145 0.41 20.35 -25.44
C LEU A 145 -1.01 20.35 -24.85
N TRP A 146 -1.62 19.21 -24.44
CA TRP A 146 -2.94 19.18 -23.73
C TRP A 146 -3.15 17.95 -22.80
N GLY A 147 -2.66 18.05 -21.53
CA GLY A 147 -3.17 17.41 -20.28
C GLY A 147 -3.18 15.87 -20.13
N VAL A 148 -2.59 15.21 -19.12
CA VAL A 148 -2.21 15.59 -17.75
C VAL A 148 -0.99 14.75 -17.34
N SER A 149 0.12 15.41 -16.97
CA SER A 149 1.17 14.80 -16.15
C SER A 149 0.94 15.21 -14.70
N ILE A 150 0.70 14.25 -13.81
CA ILE A 150 0.70 14.50 -12.37
C ILE A 150 2.16 14.59 -11.94
N ASP A 151 2.61 15.80 -11.62
CA ASP A 151 3.91 16.03 -11.03
C ASP A 151 3.94 15.46 -9.59
N LEU A 152 4.58 14.30 -9.43
CA LEU A 152 4.74 13.61 -8.14
C LEU A 152 5.48 14.48 -7.10
N LYS A 153 6.31 15.46 -7.52
CA LYS A 153 6.94 16.42 -6.59
C LYS A 153 5.94 17.44 -6.02
N ALA A 154 4.81 17.68 -6.70
CA ALA A 154 3.76 18.56 -6.22
C ALA A 154 2.85 17.88 -5.18
N LEU A 155 2.60 16.57 -5.32
CA LEU A 155 1.85 15.78 -4.34
C LEU A 155 2.63 15.59 -3.03
N TRP A 156 3.95 15.39 -3.11
CA TRP A 156 4.81 15.17 -1.95
C TRP A 156 4.91 16.40 -1.02
N ARG A 157 4.97 17.62 -1.58
CA ARG A 157 4.99 18.88 -0.80
C ARG A 157 3.70 19.16 -0.03
N ARG A 158 2.57 18.58 -0.44
CA ARG A 158 1.26 18.82 0.17
C ARG A 158 0.99 17.92 1.39
N TRP A 159 1.74 16.83 1.54
CA TRP A 159 1.61 15.89 2.65
C TRP A 159 2.52 16.24 3.85
N PHE A 160 3.72 16.79 3.60
CA PHE A 160 4.67 17.17 4.65
C PHE A 160 4.51 18.60 5.22
N LYS A 161 3.66 19.46 4.64
CA LYS A 161 3.44 20.85 5.12
C LYS A 161 2.27 21.03 6.12
N ARG A 162 1.77 19.95 6.72
CA ARG A 162 0.71 20.01 7.76
C ARG A 162 1.18 19.72 9.17
N SER A 163 2.49 19.67 9.38
CA SER A 163 3.11 19.59 10.71
C SER A 163 4.30 20.56 10.78
N ILE A 164 3.99 21.85 10.81
CA ILE A 164 4.63 22.93 11.60
C ILE A 164 3.51 23.96 11.81
#